data_AF-A0A3E0PHS3-F1
#
_entry.id   AF-A0A3E0PHS3-F1
#
_cell.length_a   1.000
_cell.length_b   1.000
_cell.length_c   1.000
_cell.angle_alpha   90.00
_cell.angle_beta   90.00
_cell.angle_gamma   90.00
#
_symmetry.space_group_name_H-M   'P 1'
#
loop_
_entity.id
_entity.type
_entity.pdbx_description
1 polymer ?
#
loop_
_entity_poly.entity_id
_entity_poly.type
_entity_poly.pdbx_seq_one_letter_code
_entity_poly.pdbx_strand_id
1 'polypeptide(L)'
;MTLQAAAAVIRGTTSVSDKIRSPKTLHAKPTSSIRGATSIMNKKLLKAFVTTAFAVPVFMIVFATTKAPPVTATQDEAAAMYKKNTCFACHKADATKAFDPAKSDDHHIEVILKGFKGEKPPYMPAYESKGIDEAKAAALVAHMRDLRAAADGN
;
A
#
# COMPACT_ATOMS: atom_id res chain seq x y z
N MET A 1 16.71 -32.20 25.93
CA MET A 1 17.65 -32.57 24.84
C MET A 1 17.59 -31.45 23.80
N THR A 2 18.18 -30.28 24.06
CA THR A 2 19.56 -29.82 23.76
C THR A 2 19.95 -29.85 22.27
N LEU A 3 20.05 -28.66 21.67
CA LEU A 3 20.98 -28.15 20.61
C LEU A 3 20.34 -26.85 20.06
N GLN A 4 20.75 -25.60 20.35
CA GLN A 4 22.07 -24.93 20.35
C GLN A 4 22.71 -25.02 18.96
N ALA A 5 23.24 -23.99 18.28
CA ALA A 5 23.26 -22.53 18.31
C ALA A 5 23.99 -22.11 17.00
N ALA A 6 23.83 -20.88 16.50
CA ALA A 6 24.89 -20.19 15.75
C ALA A 6 24.54 -18.70 15.58
N ALA A 7 25.22 -17.87 16.36
CA ALA A 7 25.31 -16.43 16.19
C ALA A 7 26.40 -16.11 15.14
N ALA A 8 26.18 -15.08 14.31
CA ALA A 8 27.24 -14.45 13.53
C ALA A 8 27.18 -12.93 13.75
N VAL A 9 28.05 -12.50 14.65
CA VAL A 9 28.46 -11.13 14.93
C VAL A 9 29.34 -10.63 13.79
N ILE A 10 29.06 -9.45 13.24
CA ILE A 10 30.07 -8.68 12.48
C ILE A 10 30.11 -7.27 13.05
N ARG A 11 31.11 -7.03 13.91
CA ARG A 11 31.63 -5.71 14.28
C ARG A 11 32.80 -5.39 13.34
N GLY A 12 32.84 -4.17 12.82
CA GLY A 12 33.94 -3.67 12.00
C GLY A 12 34.17 -2.19 12.24
N THR A 13 34.86 -1.87 13.33
CA THR A 13 35.46 -0.57 13.64
C THR A 13 36.83 -0.49 12.99
N THR A 14 37.15 0.55 12.20
CA THR A 14 38.54 1.08 12.16
C THR A 14 38.54 2.59 11.93
N SER A 15 39.15 3.26 12.88
CA SER A 15 39.69 4.61 12.83
C SER A 15 41.04 4.57 12.11
N VAL A 16 41.34 5.55 11.25
CA VAL A 16 42.70 5.86 10.82
C VAL A 16 42.91 7.36 10.92
N SER A 17 43.83 7.72 11.80
CA SER A 17 44.41 9.05 11.99
C SER A 17 45.65 9.25 11.10
N ASP A 18 45.98 10.54 10.90
CA ASP A 18 47.30 11.10 10.63
C ASP A 18 48.00 10.90 9.28
N LYS A 19 48.09 11.98 8.50
CA LYS A 19 49.41 12.47 8.03
C LYS A 19 49.42 13.95 7.64
N ILE A 20 50.15 14.70 8.44
CA ILE A 20 50.71 16.03 8.22
C ILE A 20 51.51 16.10 6.90
N ARG A 21 51.25 17.11 6.05
CA ARG A 21 52.25 17.69 5.13
C ARG A 21 51.86 19.10 4.63
N SER A 22 52.40 20.14 5.26
CA SER A 22 52.80 21.39 4.59
C SER A 22 54.19 21.18 3.94
N PRO A 23 54.79 22.09 3.13
CA PRO A 23 54.39 23.44 2.72
C PRO A 23 54.58 23.74 1.21
N LYS A 24 54.03 24.85 0.70
CA LYS A 24 54.75 25.79 -0.19
C LYS A 24 53.92 27.04 -0.48
N THR A 25 54.54 28.15 -0.11
CA THR A 25 54.17 29.53 -0.37
C THR A 25 54.11 29.84 -1.86
N LEU A 26 53.01 30.46 -2.32
CA LEU A 26 53.02 31.29 -3.52
C LEU A 26 52.20 32.55 -3.27
N HIS A 27 52.93 33.67 -3.27
CA HIS A 27 52.42 35.03 -3.33
C HIS A 27 51.47 35.22 -4.50
N ALA A 28 50.29 35.79 -4.25
CA ALA A 28 49.52 36.51 -5.26
C ALA A 28 48.79 37.71 -4.62
N LYS A 29 48.70 38.78 -5.42
CA LYS A 29 48.52 40.19 -5.08
C LYS A 29 47.21 40.55 -4.36
N PRO A 30 47.19 41.70 -3.65
CA PRO A 30 45.99 42.26 -3.05
C PRO A 30 45.12 42.99 -4.07
N THR A 31 43.88 43.25 -3.66
CA THR A 31 42.85 44.18 -4.19
C THR A 31 41.71 43.55 -4.99
N SER A 32 40.54 43.45 -4.35
CA SER A 32 39.27 43.95 -4.89
C SER A 32 38.15 43.75 -3.87
N SER A 33 37.92 44.80 -3.07
CA SER A 33 36.60 45.42 -2.93
C SER A 33 35.39 44.48 -2.78
N ILE A 34 35.19 43.92 -1.58
CA ILE A 34 33.87 43.44 -1.13
C ILE A 34 33.06 44.67 -0.70
N ARG A 35 32.57 45.43 -1.68
CA ARG A 35 31.46 46.37 -1.43
C ARG A 35 30.24 45.54 -1.13
N GLY A 36 29.62 45.85 0.00
CA GLY A 36 28.47 45.15 0.53
C GLY A 36 27.36 44.98 -0.49
N ALA A 37 26.81 43.78 -0.52
CA ALA A 37 25.42 43.56 -0.85
C ALA A 37 24.72 43.25 0.48
N THR A 38 24.43 44.29 1.27
CA THR A 38 23.30 44.23 2.20
C THR A 38 22.05 44.01 1.34
N SER A 39 21.72 42.74 1.13
CA SER A 39 20.48 42.34 0.47
C SER A 39 19.33 42.80 1.37
N ILE A 40 18.69 43.86 0.92
CA ILE A 40 17.59 44.53 1.59
C ILE A 40 16.44 43.52 1.64
N MET A 41 16.26 42.88 2.80
CA MET A 41 15.15 41.96 3.04
C MET A 41 13.82 42.69 2.88
N ASN A 42 13.15 42.47 1.75
CA ASN A 42 11.72 42.74 1.65
C ASN A 42 11.01 41.78 2.61
N LYS A 43 10.52 42.29 3.74
CA LYS A 43 9.86 41.51 4.82
C LYS A 43 8.68 40.65 4.31
N LYS A 44 8.11 40.99 3.15
CA LYS A 44 7.07 40.22 2.46
C LYS A 44 7.62 38.97 1.76
N LEU A 45 8.80 39.05 1.15
CA LEU A 45 9.50 37.93 0.53
C LEU A 45 10.13 36.99 1.57
N LEU A 46 10.67 37.53 2.68
CA LEU A 46 11.19 36.69 3.77
C LEU A 46 10.08 35.89 4.47
N LYS A 47 8.90 36.51 4.72
CA LYS A 47 7.73 35.81 5.26
C LYS A 47 7.21 34.72 4.31
N ALA A 48 7.20 34.99 3.00
CA ALA A 48 6.79 34.02 1.99
C ALA A 48 7.75 32.82 1.88
N PHE A 49 9.06 33.04 2.02
CA PHE A 49 10.06 31.96 2.02
C PHE A 49 9.99 31.10 3.28
N VAL A 50 9.76 31.69 4.46
CA VAL A 50 9.64 30.92 5.72
C VAL A 50 8.35 30.10 5.75
N THR A 51 7.23 30.63 5.25
CA THR A 51 5.98 29.87 5.19
C THR A 51 6.02 28.76 4.15
N THR A 52 6.65 28.96 2.99
CA THR A 52 6.82 27.88 1.99
C THR A 52 7.83 26.82 2.43
N ALA A 53 8.92 27.21 3.10
CA ALA A 53 9.92 26.26 3.61
C ALA A 53 9.39 25.31 4.69
N PHE A 54 8.38 25.73 5.47
CA PHE A 54 7.70 24.86 6.44
C PHE A 54 6.45 24.16 5.89
N ALA A 55 5.74 24.74 4.93
CA ALA A 55 4.54 24.12 4.35
C ALA A 55 4.87 22.94 3.43
N VAL A 56 5.96 23.00 2.66
CA VAL A 56 6.37 21.94 1.72
C VAL A 56 6.74 20.61 2.41
N PRO A 57 7.55 20.56 3.49
CA PRO A 57 7.85 19.30 4.16
C PRO A 57 6.62 18.72 4.89
N VAL A 58 5.74 19.57 5.45
CA VAL A 58 4.49 19.10 6.08
C VAL A 58 3.53 18.52 5.05
N PHE A 59 3.41 19.13 3.87
CA PHE A 59 2.58 18.62 2.78
C PHE A 59 3.13 17.30 2.19
N MET A 60 4.46 17.15 2.12
CA MET A 60 5.12 15.89 1.72
C MET A 60 4.89 14.75 2.72
N ILE A 61 4.86 15.04 4.03
CA ILE A 61 4.57 14.02 5.06
C ILE A 61 3.12 13.53 4.97
N VAL A 62 2.16 14.41 4.67
CA VAL A 62 0.73 14.04 4.53
C VAL A 62 0.49 13.10 3.33
N PHE A 63 1.24 13.26 2.23
CA PHE A 63 1.15 12.35 1.08
C PHE A 63 1.93 11.04 1.27
N ALA A 64 3.01 11.04 2.06
CA ALA A 64 3.82 9.85 2.30
C ALA A 64 3.17 8.82 3.25
N THR A 65 2.12 9.21 3.99
CA THR A 65 1.44 8.33 4.96
C THR A 65 0.13 7.73 4.47
N THR A 66 -0.31 7.98 3.22
CA THR A 66 -1.50 7.33 2.66
C THR A 66 -1.19 5.92 2.15
N LYS A 67 -0.50 5.11 2.95
CA LYS A 67 -0.60 3.66 2.78
C LYS A 67 -1.86 3.28 3.54
N ALA A 68 -2.99 3.25 2.82
CA ALA A 68 -4.24 2.75 3.37
C ALA A 68 -3.94 1.43 4.10
N PRO A 69 -4.44 1.23 5.34
CA PRO A 69 -4.34 -0.08 5.96
C PRO A 69 -4.89 -1.11 4.98
N PRO A 70 -4.32 -2.34 4.91
CA PRO A 70 -4.94 -3.39 4.13
C PRO A 70 -6.38 -3.49 4.63
N VAL A 71 -7.33 -3.07 3.78
CA VAL A 71 -8.75 -3.16 4.09
C VAL A 71 -9.05 -4.63 4.01
N THR A 72 -8.92 -5.32 5.13
CA THR A 72 -9.52 -6.64 5.32
C THR A 72 -11.02 -6.41 5.23
N ALA A 73 -11.60 -6.71 4.06
CA ALA A 73 -13.03 -6.64 3.85
C ALA A 73 -13.72 -7.47 4.95
N THR A 74 -14.54 -6.81 5.76
CA THR A 74 -15.23 -7.47 6.87
C THR A 74 -16.37 -8.32 6.35
N GLN A 75 -16.83 -9.28 7.14
CA GLN A 75 -17.96 -10.14 6.76
C GLN A 75 -19.23 -9.34 6.46
N ASP A 76 -19.47 -8.24 7.19
CA ASP A 76 -20.57 -7.31 6.94
C ASP A 76 -20.45 -6.59 5.59
N GLU A 77 -19.23 -6.20 5.21
CA GLU A 77 -18.95 -5.59 3.91
C GLU A 77 -19.16 -6.60 2.78
N ALA A 78 -18.75 -7.86 2.97
CA ALA A 78 -19.01 -8.95 2.04
C ALA A 78 -20.52 -9.21 1.85
N ALA A 79 -21.31 -9.20 2.94
CA ALA A 79 -22.76 -9.34 2.89
C ALA A 79 -23.43 -8.14 2.17
N ALA A 80 -22.95 -6.92 2.41
CA ALA A 80 -23.41 -5.73 1.72
C ALA A 80 -23.08 -5.79 0.21
N MET A 81 -21.86 -6.21 -0.14
CA MET A 81 -21.43 -6.40 -1.52
C MET A 81 -22.25 -7.49 -2.22
N TYR A 82 -22.52 -8.61 -1.56
CA TYR A 82 -23.33 -9.71 -2.10
C TYR A 82 -24.73 -9.23 -2.52
N LYS A 83 -25.35 -8.37 -1.72
CA LYS A 83 -26.64 -7.74 -2.02
C LYS A 83 -26.51 -6.67 -3.10
N LYS A 84 -25.53 -5.76 -2.97
CA LYS A 84 -25.30 -4.63 -3.89
C LYS A 84 -25.01 -5.07 -5.32
N ASN A 85 -24.22 -6.14 -5.47
CA ASN A 85 -23.78 -6.68 -6.75
C ASN A 85 -24.73 -7.73 -7.34
N THR A 86 -25.94 -7.85 -6.76
CA THR A 86 -27.03 -8.75 -7.16
C THR A 86 -26.61 -10.21 -7.28
N CYS A 87 -25.61 -10.64 -6.49
CA CYS A 87 -25.12 -12.01 -6.47
C CYS A 87 -26.25 -12.99 -6.09
N PHE A 88 -27.12 -12.58 -5.17
CA PHE A 88 -28.30 -13.34 -4.74
C PHE A 88 -29.30 -13.65 -5.87
N ALA A 89 -29.32 -12.87 -6.97
CA ALA A 89 -30.23 -13.11 -8.08
C ALA A 89 -29.88 -14.41 -8.84
N CYS A 90 -28.59 -14.77 -8.87
CA CYS A 90 -28.11 -15.99 -9.54
C CYS A 90 -27.76 -17.09 -8.54
N HIS A 91 -27.22 -16.74 -7.38
CA HIS A 91 -26.74 -17.68 -6.36
C HIS A 91 -27.75 -17.96 -5.24
N LYS A 92 -28.93 -17.34 -5.27
CA LYS A 92 -29.94 -17.34 -4.18
C LYS A 92 -29.42 -16.67 -2.90
N ALA A 93 -30.27 -16.47 -1.90
CA ALA A 93 -29.86 -15.83 -0.64
C ALA A 93 -28.92 -16.71 0.19
N ASP A 94 -28.92 -18.01 -0.07
CA ASP A 94 -28.24 -19.08 0.66
C ASP A 94 -27.03 -19.66 -0.10
N ALA A 95 -26.62 -19.02 -1.20
CA ALA A 95 -25.55 -19.49 -2.09
C ALA A 95 -25.75 -20.93 -2.61
N THR A 96 -26.99 -21.45 -2.63
CA THR A 96 -27.22 -22.86 -2.97
C THR A 96 -27.14 -23.18 -4.45
N LYS A 97 -27.17 -22.16 -5.31
CA LYS A 97 -27.18 -22.32 -6.77
C LYS A 97 -25.87 -21.85 -7.39
N ALA A 98 -25.34 -22.64 -8.33
CA ALA A 98 -24.17 -22.30 -9.14
C ALA A 98 -22.89 -21.92 -8.34
N PHE A 99 -22.83 -22.29 -7.06
CA PHE A 99 -21.64 -22.24 -6.23
C PHE A 99 -21.23 -23.68 -5.91
N ASP A 100 -19.95 -23.99 -6.12
CA ASP A 100 -19.41 -25.34 -5.95
C ASP A 100 -18.37 -25.34 -4.82
N PRO A 101 -18.74 -25.72 -3.58
CA PRO A 101 -17.84 -25.65 -2.45
C PRO A 101 -16.65 -26.62 -2.57
N ALA A 102 -16.66 -27.57 -3.51
CA ALA A 102 -15.55 -28.50 -3.73
C ALA A 102 -14.37 -27.86 -4.46
N LYS A 103 -14.55 -26.71 -5.13
CA LYS A 103 -13.46 -25.98 -5.78
C LYS A 103 -12.67 -25.15 -4.77
N SER A 104 -11.42 -24.85 -5.08
CA SER A 104 -10.54 -24.02 -4.24
C SER A 104 -11.03 -22.57 -4.16
N ASP A 105 -10.68 -21.88 -3.09
CA ASP A 105 -11.03 -20.46 -2.93
C ASP A 105 -10.37 -19.59 -4.00
N ASP A 106 -9.13 -19.88 -4.38
CA ASP A 106 -8.42 -19.18 -5.46
C ASP A 106 -9.17 -19.25 -6.79
N HIS A 107 -9.72 -20.42 -7.13
CA HIS A 107 -10.53 -20.58 -8.32
C HIS A 107 -11.80 -19.71 -8.25
N HIS A 108 -12.47 -19.66 -7.09
CA HIS A 108 -13.66 -18.83 -6.91
C HIS A 108 -13.33 -17.33 -6.99
N ILE A 109 -12.22 -16.90 -6.41
CA ILE A 109 -11.72 -15.53 -6.49
C ILE A 109 -11.49 -15.15 -7.95
N GLU A 110 -10.78 -15.98 -8.71
CA GLU A 110 -10.53 -15.73 -10.12
C GLU A 110 -11.83 -15.63 -10.94
N VAL A 111 -12.79 -16.52 -10.68
CA VAL A 111 -14.11 -16.49 -11.31
C VAL A 111 -14.90 -15.22 -10.96
N ILE A 112 -14.83 -14.74 -9.73
CA ILE A 112 -15.50 -13.49 -9.34
C ILE A 112 -14.88 -12.30 -10.07
N LEU A 113 -13.54 -12.25 -10.16
CA LEU A 113 -12.84 -11.14 -10.79
C LEU A 113 -13.09 -11.12 -12.31
N LYS A 114 -12.84 -12.25 -12.99
CA LYS A 114 -12.88 -12.36 -14.45
C LYS A 114 -14.25 -12.71 -15.02
N GLY A 115 -15.20 -13.13 -14.17
CA GLY A 115 -16.47 -13.68 -14.58
C GLY A 115 -16.33 -15.11 -15.11
N PHE A 116 -17.47 -15.79 -15.27
CA PHE A 116 -17.50 -17.17 -15.77
C PHE A 116 -18.62 -17.36 -16.78
N LYS A 117 -18.22 -17.84 -17.97
CA LYS A 117 -19.13 -18.25 -19.04
C LYS A 117 -19.28 -19.76 -19.00
N GLY A 118 -20.19 -20.25 -18.17
CA GLY A 118 -20.53 -21.67 -18.12
C GLY A 118 -21.25 -22.14 -19.40
N GLU A 119 -21.67 -23.41 -19.43
CA GLU A 119 -22.35 -24.00 -20.59
C GLU A 119 -23.73 -23.38 -20.90
N LYS A 120 -24.42 -22.84 -19.88
CA LYS A 120 -25.77 -22.30 -20.02
C LYS A 120 -25.84 -20.89 -19.45
N PRO A 121 -26.49 -19.94 -20.15
CA PRO A 121 -26.84 -18.65 -19.58
C PRO A 121 -27.71 -18.81 -18.32
N PRO A 122 -27.65 -17.88 -17.36
CA PRO A 122 -26.94 -16.61 -17.38
C PRO A 122 -25.43 -16.74 -17.08
N TYR A 123 -24.61 -16.00 -17.83
CA TYR A 123 -23.16 -15.91 -17.58
C TYR A 123 -22.86 -15.00 -16.40
N MET A 124 -21.94 -15.42 -15.54
CA MET A 124 -21.49 -14.60 -14.42
C MET A 124 -20.60 -13.45 -14.95
N PRO A 125 -20.93 -12.18 -14.67
CA PRO A 125 -20.14 -11.04 -15.14
C PRO A 125 -18.81 -10.95 -14.39
N ALA A 126 -17.83 -10.30 -15.00
CA ALA A 126 -16.60 -9.89 -14.33
C ALA A 126 -16.90 -8.76 -13.33
N TYR A 127 -16.36 -8.86 -12.11
CA TYR A 127 -16.51 -7.84 -11.08
C TYR A 127 -15.25 -7.03 -10.82
N GLU A 128 -14.12 -7.37 -11.42
CA GLU A 128 -12.90 -6.57 -11.38
C GLU A 128 -13.16 -5.13 -11.89
N SER A 129 -13.86 -5.01 -13.02
CA SER A 129 -14.27 -3.72 -13.59
C SER A 129 -15.27 -2.93 -12.73
N LYS A 130 -15.86 -3.57 -11.72
CA LYS A 130 -16.78 -2.96 -10.73
C LYS A 130 -16.07 -2.56 -9.44
N GLY A 131 -14.74 -2.65 -9.38
CA GLY A 131 -13.94 -2.26 -8.23
C GLY A 131 -13.84 -3.32 -7.13
N ILE A 132 -14.15 -4.58 -7.46
CA ILE A 132 -13.82 -5.71 -6.59
C ILE A 132 -12.37 -6.09 -6.84
N ASP A 133 -11.56 -6.04 -5.79
CA ASP A 133 -10.18 -6.53 -5.78
C ASP A 133 -10.12 -7.96 -5.21
N GLU A 134 -8.94 -8.59 -5.25
CA GLU A 134 -8.73 -9.95 -4.74
C GLU A 134 -9.15 -10.10 -3.27
N ALA A 135 -8.89 -9.09 -2.42
CA ALA A 135 -9.24 -9.14 -1.00
C ALA A 135 -10.76 -9.14 -0.79
N LYS A 136 -11.50 -8.29 -1.51
CA LYS A 136 -12.96 -8.27 -1.50
C LYS A 136 -13.57 -9.53 -2.11
N ALA A 137 -12.97 -10.06 -3.17
CA ALA A 137 -13.39 -11.32 -3.77
C ALA A 137 -13.21 -12.48 -2.78
N ALA A 138 -12.08 -12.56 -2.07
CA ALA A 138 -11.85 -13.56 -1.04
C ALA A 138 -12.90 -13.48 0.09
N ALA A 139 -13.21 -12.27 0.57
CA ALA A 139 -14.26 -12.07 1.58
C ALA A 139 -15.65 -12.48 1.06
N LEU A 140 -15.95 -12.25 -0.22
CA LEU A 140 -17.19 -12.73 -0.86
C LEU A 140 -17.25 -14.25 -0.92
N VAL A 141 -16.16 -14.93 -1.27
CA VAL A 141 -16.11 -16.41 -1.27
C VAL A 141 -16.34 -16.97 0.12
N ALA A 142 -15.67 -16.41 1.14
CA ALA A 142 -15.89 -16.79 2.53
C ALA A 142 -17.36 -16.62 2.93
N HIS A 143 -17.95 -15.46 2.64
CA HIS A 143 -19.37 -15.22 2.93
C HIS A 143 -20.30 -16.22 2.21
N MET A 144 -20.02 -16.55 0.95
CA MET A 144 -20.81 -17.55 0.21
C MET A 144 -20.69 -18.95 0.82
N ARG A 145 -19.50 -19.33 1.32
CA ARG A 145 -19.32 -20.60 2.04
C ARG A 145 -20.11 -20.63 3.34
N ASP A 146 -20.10 -19.54 4.11
CA ASP A 146 -20.85 -19.45 5.36
C ASP A 146 -22.37 -19.58 5.10
N LEU A 147 -22.87 -18.91 4.06
CA LEU A 147 -24.27 -19.03 3.64
C LEU A 147 -24.62 -20.46 3.23
N ARG A 148 -23.73 -21.11 2.47
CA ARG A 148 -23.94 -22.48 2.01
C ARG A 148 -23.91 -23.49 3.17
N ALA A 149 -22.97 -23.34 4.10
CA ALA A 149 -22.87 -24.18 5.29
C ALA A 149 -24.13 -24.05 6.17
N ALA A 150 -24.60 -22.81 6.38
CA ALA A 150 -25.83 -22.56 7.14
C ALA A 150 -27.08 -23.14 6.44
N ALA A 151 -27.11 -23.14 5.10
CA ALA A 151 -28.21 -23.70 4.31
C ALA A 151 -28.23 -25.24 4.32
N ASP A 152 -27.05 -25.86 4.36
CA ASP A 152 -26.88 -27.31 4.43
C ASP A 152 -27.12 -27.86 5.86
N GLY A 153 -27.43 -26.99 6.83
CA GLY A 153 -27.87 -27.37 8.18
C GLY A 153 -26.74 -27.73 9.14
N ASN A 154 -25.54 -27.17 8.94
CA ASN A 154 -24.39 -27.36 9.83
C ASN A 154 -24.14 -26.14 10.73
#